data_AF-A0A0X8D4F3-F1
#
_entry.id   AF-A0A0X8D4F3-F1
#
_cell.length_a   1.000
_cell.length_b   1.000
_cell.length_c   1.000
_cell.angle_alpha   90.00
_cell.angle_beta   90.00
_cell.angle_gamma   90.00
#
_symmetry.space_group_name_H-M   'P 1'
#
loop_
_entity.id
_entity.type
_entity.pdbx_description
1 polymer ?
#
loop_
_entity_poly.entity_id
_entity_poly.type
_entity_poly.pdbx_seq_one_letter_code
_entity_poly.pdbx_strand_id
1 'polypeptide(L)'
;MDFTVQYLSFFVVRGADENETAAGYKHYQTLDEAGYLSSALKDFLDGEFARIVKRKVDRNPKNEQAPTKIGRFIVESGYELESNPNYNLFARLQEATTKEDFRCQSEELARAYANTSAVRGGALIVARAKLDKYFDKAFIFIMKCDFEPKIATITDESSLISQVEMAISAKNMKLIQYPHMPEEGMVEEWELKIHQASHARYFEDFLKFVQYEKSLPEIMNTQVMGLVQQYIEMTYEAESEERRQEEEAIELWAASEKRELQKKWSSEQVIEAAAALVEQRPDLEMKLKLDHIAIKALLADFGENIHIARLGERYVVLIEGNTFQFEKGVSPVELLRPDELEDVLARIRQKQTRGMEDAIAEDDKPPF
;
A
#
# COMPACT_ATOMS: atom_id res chain seq x y z
N MET A 1 21.31 -11.42 -8.68
CA MET A 1 21.78 -10.14 -9.22
C MET A 1 23.05 -9.87 -8.48
N ASP A 2 24.12 -9.64 -9.22
CA ASP A 2 25.45 -9.52 -8.67
C ASP A 2 25.81 -8.03 -8.68
N PHE A 3 25.85 -7.44 -7.48
CA PHE A 3 26.08 -6.01 -7.31
C PHE A 3 27.52 -5.78 -6.87
N THR A 4 28.24 -4.97 -7.61
CA THR A 4 29.57 -4.48 -7.23
C THR A 4 29.40 -3.27 -6.32
N VAL A 5 29.55 -3.46 -5.00
CA VAL A 5 29.47 -2.35 -4.04
C VAL A 5 30.73 -1.50 -4.13
N GLN A 6 30.58 -0.26 -4.56
CA GLN A 6 31.68 0.68 -4.74
C GLN A 6 32.01 1.41 -3.44
N TYR A 7 30.97 1.86 -2.73
CA TYR A 7 31.10 2.50 -1.43
C TYR A 7 29.95 2.12 -0.50
N LEU A 8 30.25 2.06 0.80
CA LEU A 8 29.25 1.85 1.85
C LEU A 8 29.59 2.69 3.07
N SER A 9 28.65 3.51 3.54
CA SER A 9 28.79 4.31 4.75
C SER A 9 27.83 3.80 5.83
N PHE A 10 28.37 3.65 7.04
CA PHE A 10 27.65 3.16 8.21
C PHE A 10 27.52 4.25 9.28
N PHE A 11 26.29 4.47 9.72
CA PHE A 11 25.93 5.43 10.75
C PHE A 11 25.10 4.75 11.84
N VAL A 12 25.28 5.21 13.07
CA VAL A 12 24.37 4.91 14.18
C VAL A 12 23.57 6.15 14.49
N VAL A 13 22.26 6.02 14.47
CA VAL A 13 21.30 7.06 14.82
C VAL A 13 20.80 6.77 16.23
N ARG A 14 20.75 7.81 17.07
CA ARG A 14 20.12 7.74 18.39
C ARG A 14 18.73 8.34 18.27
N GLY A 15 17.72 7.67 18.84
CA GLY A 15 16.37 8.24 18.93
C GLY A 15 16.36 9.43 19.88
N ALA A 16 15.35 10.29 19.76
CA ALA A 16 15.09 11.29 20.79
C ALA A 16 14.53 10.57 22.02
N ASP A 17 15.33 10.40 23.07
CA ASP A 17 14.83 10.03 24.40
C ASP A 17 14.20 11.26 25.06
N GLU A 18 13.25 11.07 25.97
CA GLU A 18 12.46 12.13 26.66
C GLU A 18 13.31 13.22 27.36
N ASN A 19 14.63 13.02 27.50
CA ASN A 19 15.57 13.91 28.17
C ASN A 19 16.65 14.54 27.26
N GLU A 20 16.73 14.21 25.97
CA GLU A 20 17.68 14.82 25.03
C GLU A 20 16.97 15.67 23.97
N THR A 21 17.43 16.92 23.82
CA THR A 21 16.75 17.95 23.02
C THR A 21 16.87 17.77 21.50
N ALA A 22 17.60 16.77 21.00
CA ALA A 22 17.66 16.45 19.57
C ALA A 22 18.17 15.02 19.32
N ALA A 23 17.58 14.32 18.35
CA ALA A 23 18.13 13.07 17.83
C ALA A 23 19.48 13.33 17.14
N GLY A 24 20.49 12.53 17.49
CA GLY A 24 21.85 12.64 16.95
C GLY A 24 22.24 11.43 16.10
N TYR A 25 23.28 11.60 15.27
CA TYR A 25 23.89 10.50 14.52
C TYR A 25 25.42 10.51 14.69
N LYS A 26 26.02 9.32 14.58
CA LYS A 26 27.47 9.13 14.59
C LYS A 26 27.88 8.32 13.36
N HIS A 27 28.79 8.86 12.56
CA HIS A 27 29.49 8.11 11.53
C HIS A 27 30.50 7.16 12.17
N TYR A 28 30.54 5.91 11.71
CA TYR A 28 31.50 4.91 12.19
C TYR A 28 32.56 4.63 11.15
N GLN A 29 32.13 4.24 9.95
CA GLN A 29 33.04 3.87 8.89
C GLN A 29 32.42 4.07 7.53
N THR A 30 33.29 4.35 6.56
CA THR A 30 32.99 4.20 5.14
C THR A 30 33.93 3.13 4.60
N LEU A 31 33.41 2.23 3.79
CA LEU A 31 34.14 1.18 3.09
C LEU A 31 34.15 1.54 1.59
N ASP A 32 35.26 1.26 0.93
CA ASP A 32 35.36 1.16 -0.53
C ASP A 32 35.13 -0.31 -0.94
N GLU A 33 35.24 -0.60 -2.24
CA GLU A 33 35.03 -1.94 -2.78
C GLU A 33 35.89 -3.01 -2.08
N ALA A 34 37.20 -2.76 -1.92
CA ALA A 34 38.11 -3.71 -1.27
C ALA A 34 37.77 -3.90 0.22
N GLY A 35 37.45 -2.80 0.92
CA GLY A 35 36.99 -2.83 2.30
C GLY A 35 35.67 -3.57 2.48
N TYR A 36 34.75 -3.44 1.52
CA TYR A 36 33.47 -4.17 1.54
C TYR A 36 33.66 -5.67 1.28
N LEU A 37 34.48 -6.03 0.29
CA LEU A 37 34.74 -7.44 -0.06
C LEU A 37 35.36 -8.24 1.08
N SER A 38 36.16 -7.58 1.93
CA SER A 38 36.77 -8.17 3.12
C SER A 38 35.91 -8.05 4.38
N SER A 39 34.76 -7.37 4.31
CA SER A 39 33.88 -7.16 5.45
C SER A 39 32.94 -8.34 5.68
N ALA A 40 32.61 -8.59 6.94
CA ALA A 40 31.60 -9.59 7.32
C ALA A 40 30.18 -9.20 6.89
N LEU A 41 29.94 -7.93 6.54
CA LEU A 41 28.63 -7.43 6.08
C LEU A 41 28.28 -7.89 4.66
N LYS A 42 29.28 -8.31 3.88
CA LYS A 42 29.14 -8.63 2.45
C LYS A 42 28.04 -9.66 2.20
N ASP A 43 28.14 -10.83 2.83
CA ASP A 43 27.23 -11.95 2.55
C ASP A 43 25.78 -11.62 2.92
N PHE A 44 25.60 -10.84 3.98
CA PHE A 44 24.29 -10.35 4.39
C PHE A 44 23.73 -9.33 3.39
N LEU A 45 24.48 -8.27 3.09
CA LEU A 45 24.00 -7.15 2.28
C LEU A 45 23.82 -7.53 0.80
N ASP A 46 24.68 -8.36 0.22
CA ASP A 46 24.51 -8.88 -1.13
C ASP A 46 23.17 -9.62 -1.29
N GLY A 47 22.82 -10.43 -0.27
CA GLY A 47 21.54 -11.13 -0.21
C GLY A 47 20.35 -10.17 -0.17
N GLU A 48 20.46 -9.08 0.60
CA GLU A 48 19.39 -8.09 0.73
C GLU A 48 19.25 -7.21 -0.52
N PHE A 49 20.35 -6.76 -1.15
CA PHE A 49 20.32 -6.04 -2.42
C PHE A 49 19.65 -6.87 -3.53
N ALA A 50 20.01 -8.15 -3.64
CA ALA A 50 19.38 -9.04 -4.61
C ALA A 50 17.89 -9.25 -4.31
N ARG A 51 17.51 -9.37 -3.04
CA ARG A 51 16.11 -9.58 -2.61
C ARG A 51 15.25 -8.37 -2.91
N ILE A 52 15.71 -7.16 -2.59
CA ILE A 52 14.91 -5.94 -2.75
C ILE A 52 14.65 -5.63 -4.23
N VAL A 53 15.67 -5.76 -5.07
CA VAL A 53 15.53 -5.45 -6.50
C VAL A 53 14.52 -6.40 -7.14
N LYS A 54 14.59 -7.70 -6.81
CA LYS A 54 13.64 -8.72 -7.29
C LYS A 54 12.24 -8.63 -6.68
N ARG A 55 12.06 -7.90 -5.58
CA ARG A 55 10.77 -7.84 -4.88
C ARG A 55 9.74 -7.13 -5.77
N LYS A 56 8.65 -7.80 -6.13
CA LYS A 56 7.61 -7.15 -6.93
C LYS A 56 7.00 -5.98 -6.17
N VAL A 57 6.74 -4.90 -6.89
CA VAL A 57 5.99 -3.75 -6.40
C VAL A 57 4.92 -3.44 -7.45
N ASP A 58 3.68 -3.30 -6.99
CA ASP A 58 2.58 -2.86 -7.84
C ASP A 58 2.50 -1.34 -7.77
N ARG A 59 2.31 -0.68 -8.92
CA ARG A 59 2.17 0.78 -8.97
C ARG A 59 0.97 1.24 -8.14
N ASN A 60 -0.17 0.58 -8.29
CA ASN A 60 -1.35 0.77 -7.44
C ASN A 60 -1.65 -0.52 -6.68
N PRO A 61 -1.12 -0.70 -5.46
CA PRO A 61 -1.31 -1.93 -4.70
C PRO A 61 -2.77 -2.16 -4.34
N LYS A 62 -3.18 -3.43 -4.30
CA LYS A 62 -4.57 -3.83 -3.97
C LYS A 62 -4.99 -3.52 -2.54
N ASN A 63 -4.01 -3.30 -1.65
CA ASN A 63 -4.22 -3.04 -0.23
C ASN A 63 -3.43 -1.79 0.15
N GLU A 64 -3.94 -0.99 1.08
CA GLU A 64 -3.26 0.24 1.58
C GLU A 64 -1.92 -0.06 2.26
N GLN A 65 -1.83 -1.19 2.97
CA GLN A 65 -0.63 -1.61 3.69
C GLN A 65 0.32 -2.45 2.82
N ALA A 66 0.62 -1.95 1.61
CA ALA A 66 1.55 -2.63 0.72
C ALA A 66 2.97 -2.66 1.35
N PRO A 67 3.67 -3.81 1.33
CA PRO A 67 5.02 -3.92 1.88
C PRO A 67 6.06 -3.17 1.04
N THR A 68 5.70 -2.73 -0.17
CA THR A 68 6.55 -1.95 -1.06
C THR A 68 5.73 -0.84 -1.71
N LYS A 69 6.32 0.34 -1.91
CA LYS A 69 5.72 1.47 -2.62
C LYS A 69 6.70 2.02 -3.66
N ILE A 70 6.16 2.65 -4.69
CA ILE A 70 6.90 3.48 -5.63
C ILE A 70 6.68 4.94 -5.21
N GLY A 71 7.77 5.70 -5.11
CA GLY A 71 7.75 7.14 -4.93
C GLY A 71 8.30 7.82 -6.18
N ARG A 72 7.67 8.90 -6.63
CA ARG A 72 8.10 9.72 -7.77
C ARG A 72 8.55 11.10 -7.27
N PHE A 73 9.69 11.59 -7.75
CA PHE A 73 10.14 12.94 -7.41
C PHE A 73 9.16 13.98 -7.94
N ILE A 74 8.79 14.94 -7.07
CA ILE A 74 7.92 16.05 -7.42
C ILE A 74 8.76 17.14 -8.09
N VAL A 75 8.37 17.55 -9.29
CA VAL A 75 8.96 18.70 -9.99
C VAL A 75 7.85 19.65 -10.41
N GLU A 76 8.18 20.94 -10.47
CA GLU A 76 7.27 21.92 -11.04
C GLU A 76 7.20 21.78 -12.57
N SER A 77 6.07 22.16 -13.17
CA SER A 77 5.89 22.07 -14.61
C SER A 77 6.93 22.92 -15.33
N GLY A 78 7.67 22.31 -16.27
CA GLY A 78 8.73 22.97 -17.04
C GLY A 78 10.11 22.93 -16.37
N TYR A 79 10.26 22.25 -15.23
CA TYR A 79 11.53 22.03 -14.56
C TYR A 79 11.92 20.54 -14.58
N GLU A 80 13.23 20.30 -14.56
CA GLU A 80 13.82 18.96 -14.56
C GLU A 80 14.07 18.45 -13.12
N LEU A 81 14.51 17.20 -13.00
CA LEU A 81 14.75 16.52 -11.72
C LEU A 81 15.71 17.29 -10.80
N GLU A 82 16.66 18.05 -11.35
CA GLU A 82 17.63 18.84 -10.59
C GLU A 82 16.97 19.95 -9.75
N SER A 83 15.71 20.30 -10.04
CA SER A 83 14.92 21.20 -9.19
C SER A 83 14.49 20.54 -7.86
N ASN A 84 14.47 19.21 -7.80
CA ASN A 84 14.02 18.47 -6.63
C ASN A 84 15.15 18.25 -5.60
N PRO A 85 15.03 18.76 -4.36
CA PRO A 85 16.08 18.63 -3.35
C PRO A 85 16.36 17.18 -2.93
N ASN A 86 15.34 16.32 -2.89
CA ASN A 86 15.52 14.91 -2.57
C ASN A 86 16.28 14.19 -3.69
N TYR A 87 15.94 14.41 -4.97
CA TYR A 87 16.67 13.85 -6.11
C TYR A 87 18.15 14.24 -6.06
N ASN A 88 18.45 15.53 -5.84
CA ASN A 88 19.82 16.03 -5.79
C ASN A 88 20.68 15.32 -4.73
N LEU A 89 20.09 14.91 -3.61
CA LEU A 89 20.79 14.14 -2.58
C LEU A 89 21.18 12.73 -3.06
N PHE A 90 20.31 12.07 -3.82
CA PHE A 90 20.64 10.78 -4.44
C PHE A 90 21.62 10.92 -5.61
N ALA A 91 21.46 11.95 -6.44
CA ALA A 91 22.35 12.21 -7.57
C ALA A 91 23.80 12.44 -7.10
N ARG A 92 24.01 13.28 -6.07
CA ARG A 92 25.35 13.47 -5.48
C ARG A 92 25.96 12.17 -4.95
N LEU A 93 25.16 11.30 -4.34
CA LEU A 93 25.62 9.97 -3.91
C LEU A 93 25.99 9.06 -5.09
N GLN A 94 25.26 9.13 -6.20
CA GLN A 94 25.57 8.36 -7.42
C GLN A 94 26.84 8.85 -8.12
N GLU A 95 27.11 10.14 -8.06
CA GLU A 95 28.24 10.79 -8.74
C GLU A 95 29.52 10.78 -7.91
N ALA A 96 29.43 10.49 -6.61
CA ALA A 96 30.58 10.49 -5.71
C ALA A 96 31.73 9.61 -6.25
N THR A 97 32.93 10.19 -6.35
CA THR A 97 34.09 9.54 -6.99
C THR A 97 35.16 9.07 -6.00
N THR A 98 35.06 9.52 -4.74
CA THR A 98 36.01 9.19 -3.69
C THR A 98 35.28 8.74 -2.44
N LYS A 99 36.00 8.01 -1.59
CA LYS A 99 35.50 7.51 -0.30
C LYS A 99 35.09 8.66 0.62
N GLU A 100 35.89 9.73 0.65
CA GLU A 100 35.67 10.91 1.48
C GLU A 100 34.47 11.73 0.98
N ASP A 101 34.33 11.89 -0.33
CA ASP A 101 33.17 12.56 -0.93
C ASP A 101 31.88 11.78 -0.65
N PHE A 102 31.88 10.46 -0.90
CA PHE A 102 30.73 9.61 -0.59
C PHE A 102 30.34 9.67 0.89
N ARG A 103 31.32 9.69 1.80
CA ARG A 103 31.07 9.91 3.24
C ARG A 103 30.38 11.25 3.49
N CYS A 104 30.88 12.33 2.91
CA CYS A 104 30.32 13.67 3.07
C CYS A 104 28.86 13.75 2.61
N GLN A 105 28.56 13.23 1.41
CA GLN A 105 27.19 13.18 0.88
C GLN A 105 26.28 12.29 1.75
N SER A 106 26.81 11.18 2.27
CA SER A 106 26.07 10.29 3.16
C SER A 106 25.77 10.92 4.53
N GLU A 107 26.63 11.83 5.01
CA GLU A 107 26.38 12.60 6.24
C GLU A 107 25.21 13.56 6.11
N GLU A 108 25.01 14.17 4.94
CA GLU A 108 23.83 15.01 4.67
C GLU A 108 22.54 14.19 4.78
N LEU A 109 22.56 12.96 4.25
CA LEU A 109 21.45 12.01 4.35
C LEU A 109 21.18 11.64 5.81
N ALA A 110 22.22 11.25 6.55
CA ALA A 110 22.09 10.90 7.96
C ALA A 110 21.53 12.06 8.80
N ARG A 111 21.96 13.29 8.51
CA ARG A 111 21.42 14.51 9.14
C ARG A 111 19.95 14.72 8.81
N ALA A 112 19.58 14.62 7.54
CA ALA A 112 18.20 14.77 7.10
C ALA A 112 17.29 13.71 7.76
N TYR A 113 17.76 12.46 7.89
CA TYR A 113 17.05 11.41 8.60
C TYR A 113 16.90 11.71 10.11
N ALA A 114 17.98 12.14 10.77
CA ALA A 114 17.96 12.46 12.20
C ALA A 114 17.00 13.61 12.55
N ASN A 115 16.77 14.54 11.61
CA ASN A 115 15.86 15.66 11.77
C ASN A 115 14.39 15.34 11.46
N THR A 116 14.03 14.07 11.20
CA THR A 116 12.64 13.67 10.96
C THR A 116 11.84 13.61 12.27
N SER A 117 10.54 13.92 12.21
CA SER A 117 9.64 13.86 13.38
C SER A 117 9.44 12.45 13.93
N ALA A 118 9.61 11.42 13.08
CA ALA A 118 9.47 10.02 13.44
C ALA A 118 10.82 9.28 13.54
N VAL A 119 11.91 9.99 13.82
CA VAL A 119 13.25 9.41 13.95
C VAL A 119 13.27 8.27 14.97
N ARG A 120 13.93 7.16 14.61
CA ARG A 120 14.13 6.02 15.51
C ARG A 120 15.60 5.64 15.54
N GLY A 121 16.07 5.27 16.73
CA GLY A 121 17.42 4.78 16.92
C GLY A 121 17.68 3.49 16.15
N GLY A 122 18.92 3.31 15.69
CA GLY A 122 19.28 2.15 14.89
C GLY A 122 20.51 2.38 14.00
N ALA A 123 20.77 1.42 13.13
CA ALA A 123 21.77 1.54 12.08
C ALA A 123 21.14 2.16 10.82
N LEU A 124 21.84 3.14 10.24
CA LEU A 124 21.56 3.70 8.93
C LEU A 124 22.76 3.41 8.02
N ILE A 125 22.51 2.73 6.91
CA ILE A 125 23.52 2.29 5.96
C ILE A 125 23.20 2.91 4.60
N VAL A 126 24.18 3.55 3.99
CA VAL A 126 24.08 4.11 2.63
C VAL A 126 25.09 3.38 1.77
N ALA A 127 24.63 2.73 0.70
CA ALA A 127 25.48 1.97 -0.20
C ALA A 127 25.29 2.44 -1.65
N ARG A 128 26.41 2.58 -2.36
CA ARG A 128 26.45 2.76 -3.81
C ARG A 128 26.93 1.46 -4.43
N ALA A 129 26.07 0.84 -5.22
CA ALA A 129 26.37 -0.46 -5.82
C ALA A 129 25.98 -0.49 -7.29
N LYS A 130 26.85 -1.03 -8.14
CA LYS A 130 26.66 -1.10 -9.58
C LYS A 130 26.23 -2.50 -9.99
N LEU A 131 25.26 -2.58 -10.90
CA LEU A 131 24.84 -3.83 -11.53
C LEU A 131 25.43 -3.88 -12.94
N ASP A 132 26.70 -4.26 -13.03
CA ASP A 132 27.50 -4.18 -14.26
C ASP A 132 26.92 -4.97 -15.44
N LYS A 133 26.10 -6.00 -15.15
CA LYS A 133 25.43 -6.80 -16.19
C LYS A 133 24.51 -5.96 -17.09
N TYR A 134 23.91 -4.90 -16.55
CA TYR A 134 22.81 -4.20 -17.21
C TYR A 134 23.00 -2.69 -17.28
N PHE A 135 23.76 -2.07 -16.38
CA PHE A 135 23.79 -0.61 -16.24
C PHE A 135 25.19 -0.05 -16.01
N ASP A 136 25.43 1.13 -16.57
CA ASP A 136 26.64 1.92 -16.32
C ASP A 136 26.53 2.79 -15.06
N LYS A 137 25.31 3.25 -14.73
CA LYS A 137 25.04 4.02 -13.51
C LYS A 137 24.87 3.10 -12.30
N ALA A 138 25.31 3.58 -11.14
CA ALA A 138 25.17 2.86 -9.87
C ALA A 138 23.79 3.09 -9.24
N PHE A 139 23.34 2.12 -8.46
CA PHE A 139 22.18 2.23 -7.57
C PHE A 139 22.62 2.73 -6.20
N ILE A 140 21.76 3.51 -5.57
CA ILE A 140 21.83 3.93 -4.19
C ILE A 140 20.83 3.10 -3.38
N PHE A 141 21.35 2.44 -2.35
CA PHE A 141 20.56 1.74 -1.36
C PHE A 141 20.70 2.46 -0.02
N ILE A 142 19.57 2.85 0.56
CA ILE A 142 19.51 3.38 1.93
C ILE A 142 18.79 2.35 2.77
N MET A 143 19.44 1.86 3.81
CA MET A 143 18.91 0.83 4.69
C MET A 143 18.85 1.34 6.12
N LYS A 144 17.70 1.17 6.75
CA LYS A 144 17.48 1.49 8.15
C LYS A 144 17.14 0.20 8.89
N CYS A 145 17.95 -0.13 9.89
CA CYS A 145 17.73 -1.25 10.81
C CYS A 145 17.48 -0.72 12.22
N ASP A 146 16.27 -0.92 12.76
CA ASP A 146 15.95 -0.60 14.15
C ASP A 146 16.72 -1.54 15.10
N PHE A 147 17.32 -1.02 16.18
CA PHE A 147 17.91 -1.89 17.20
C PHE A 147 16.83 -2.58 18.02
N GLU A 148 17.01 -3.87 18.30
CA GLU A 148 16.17 -4.56 19.28
C GLU A 148 16.52 -4.08 20.70
N PRO A 149 15.54 -3.96 21.62
CA PRO A 149 15.77 -3.44 22.98
C PRO A 149 16.85 -4.17 23.78
N LYS A 150 17.09 -5.46 23.47
CA LYS A 150 18.11 -6.29 24.14
C LYS A 150 19.54 -5.95 23.76
N ILE A 151 19.74 -5.17 22.70
CA ILE A 151 21.05 -4.85 22.12
C ILE A 151 21.48 -3.42 22.46
N ALA A 152 20.58 -2.61 23.03
CA ALA A 152 20.76 -1.16 23.25
C ALA A 152 21.75 -0.77 24.37
N THR A 153 22.47 -1.70 24.99
CA THR A 153 23.23 -1.45 26.24
C THR A 153 24.74 -1.58 26.06
N ILE A 154 25.36 -1.02 25.02
CA ILE A 154 26.80 -1.27 24.79
C ILE A 154 27.58 -0.01 24.41
N THR A 155 28.69 0.19 25.12
CA THR A 155 29.54 1.39 25.18
C THR A 155 30.84 1.30 24.36
N ASP A 156 31.08 0.20 23.62
CA ASP A 156 32.35 -0.08 22.94
C ASP A 156 32.21 -0.13 21.39
N GLU A 157 32.95 0.74 20.71
CA GLU A 157 32.92 0.99 19.26
C GLU A 157 33.35 -0.22 18.42
N SER A 158 34.26 -1.04 18.94
CA SER A 158 34.78 -2.23 18.26
C SER A 158 33.78 -3.39 18.27
N SER A 159 32.94 -3.46 19.30
CA SER A 159 31.90 -4.48 19.45
C SER A 159 30.64 -4.19 18.63
N LEU A 160 30.45 -2.93 18.23
CA LEU A 160 29.21 -2.48 17.60
C LEU A 160 29.05 -3.02 16.18
N ILE A 161 30.13 -3.18 15.41
CA ILE A 161 30.07 -3.82 14.08
C ILE A 161 29.71 -5.30 14.21
N SER A 162 30.35 -6.01 15.15
CA SER A 162 30.05 -7.43 15.41
C SER A 162 28.68 -7.67 16.06
N GLN A 163 28.11 -6.66 16.72
CA GLN A 163 26.76 -6.73 17.27
C GLN A 163 25.71 -6.26 16.29
N VAL A 164 26.04 -5.36 15.36
CA VAL A 164 25.24 -5.03 14.18
C VAL A 164 25.08 -6.28 13.30
N GLU A 165 26.08 -7.15 13.21
CA GLU A 165 25.96 -8.50 12.60
C GLU A 165 24.86 -9.35 13.27
N MET A 166 24.66 -9.25 14.59
CA MET A 166 23.58 -9.96 15.31
C MET A 166 22.25 -9.19 15.37
N ALA A 167 22.28 -7.86 15.23
CA ALA A 167 21.15 -6.96 15.42
C ALA A 167 20.41 -6.62 14.12
N ILE A 168 21.09 -6.68 12.96
CA ILE A 168 20.43 -6.48 11.67
C ILE A 168 19.63 -7.74 11.35
N SER A 169 18.39 -7.76 11.81
CA SER A 169 17.41 -8.73 11.35
C SER A 169 16.80 -8.26 10.03
N ALA A 170 16.92 -9.09 8.98
CA ALA A 170 16.26 -8.86 7.70
C ALA A 170 14.73 -8.69 7.82
N LYS A 171 14.11 -9.14 8.93
CA LYS A 171 12.66 -9.01 9.14
C LYS A 171 12.19 -7.56 9.32
N ASN A 172 13.04 -6.67 9.85
CA ASN A 172 12.65 -5.29 10.22
C ASN A 172 13.44 -4.21 9.47
N MET A 173 14.27 -4.61 8.50
CA MET A 173 15.03 -3.69 7.69
C MET A 173 14.12 -2.98 6.69
N LYS A 174 14.20 -1.65 6.68
CA LYS A 174 13.50 -0.80 5.72
C LYS A 174 14.51 -0.25 4.75
N LEU A 175 14.16 -0.25 3.47
CA LEU A 175 15.13 -0.01 2.41
C LEU A 175 14.55 0.92 1.34
N ILE A 176 15.37 1.85 0.84
CA ILE A 176 15.10 2.66 -0.36
C ILE A 176 16.09 2.24 -1.44
N GLN A 177 15.57 1.87 -2.61
CA GLN A 177 16.37 1.65 -3.83
C GLN A 177 16.11 2.82 -4.79
N TYR A 178 17.18 3.47 -5.23
CA TYR A 178 17.17 4.47 -6.28
C TYR A 178 18.28 4.20 -7.31
N PRO A 179 18.04 4.28 -8.63
CA PRO A 179 16.74 4.46 -9.27
C PRO A 179 15.85 3.22 -9.09
N HIS A 180 14.54 3.40 -9.28
CA HIS A 180 13.64 2.28 -9.40
C HIS A 180 13.99 1.46 -10.66
N MET A 181 13.97 0.13 -10.53
CA MET A 181 14.20 -0.80 -11.63
C MET A 181 12.92 -1.64 -11.80
N PRO A 182 12.00 -1.25 -12.71
CA PRO A 182 10.75 -1.98 -12.90
C PRO A 182 11.00 -3.38 -13.46
N GLU A 183 11.92 -3.48 -14.42
CA GLU A 183 12.30 -4.71 -15.11
C GLU A 183 13.83 -4.80 -15.23
N GLU A 184 14.37 -6.01 -15.39
CA GLU A 184 15.81 -6.18 -15.59
C GLU A 184 16.27 -5.43 -16.85
N GLY A 185 17.21 -4.51 -16.70
CA GLY A 185 17.69 -3.67 -17.80
C GLY A 185 16.91 -2.36 -18.02
N MET A 186 15.86 -2.08 -17.23
CA MET A 186 15.15 -0.79 -17.26
C MET A 186 15.29 -0.05 -15.93
N VAL A 187 15.57 1.25 -15.98
CA VAL A 187 15.61 2.14 -14.81
C VAL A 187 14.71 3.34 -15.02
N GLU A 188 14.01 3.71 -13.95
CA GLU A 188 13.18 4.91 -13.89
C GLU A 188 13.87 5.92 -12.97
N GLU A 189 14.55 6.91 -13.55
CA GLU A 189 15.29 7.95 -12.80
C GLU A 189 14.36 8.88 -12.02
N TRP A 190 13.09 8.94 -12.43
CA TRP A 190 12.06 9.73 -11.76
C TRP A 190 11.51 9.06 -10.51
N GLU A 191 11.81 7.78 -10.31
CA GLU A 191 11.16 6.94 -9.33
C GLU A 191 12.17 6.27 -8.39
N LEU A 192 11.74 6.06 -7.15
CA LEU A 192 12.42 5.27 -6.14
C LEU A 192 11.49 4.21 -5.60
N LYS A 193 12.06 3.13 -5.10
CA LYS A 193 11.32 2.01 -4.53
C LYS A 193 11.59 1.93 -3.04
N ILE A 194 10.52 1.93 -2.24
CA ILE A 194 10.58 1.82 -0.79
C ILE A 194 10.06 0.47 -0.34
N HIS A 195 10.78 -0.19 0.55
CA HIS A 195 10.41 -1.44 1.19
C HIS A 195 10.09 -1.26 2.67
N GLN A 196 9.09 -2.00 3.13
CA GLN A 196 8.39 -1.84 4.42
C GLN A 196 7.76 -0.44 4.62
N ALA A 197 7.23 0.15 3.54
CA ALA A 197 6.69 1.50 3.56
C ALA A 197 5.61 1.75 4.64
N SER A 198 4.72 0.78 4.90
CA SER A 198 3.68 0.89 5.94
C SER A 198 4.21 1.16 7.35
N HIS A 199 5.47 0.79 7.63
CA HIS A 199 6.12 1.02 8.92
C HIS A 199 7.22 2.09 8.86
N ALA A 200 7.36 2.79 7.72
CA ALA A 200 8.46 3.70 7.43
C ALA A 200 8.01 5.16 7.27
N ARG A 201 7.10 5.65 8.14
CA ARG A 201 6.68 7.07 8.12
C ARG A 201 7.87 8.05 8.11
N TYR A 202 8.97 7.70 8.78
CA TYR A 202 10.20 8.49 8.75
C TYR A 202 10.85 8.62 7.37
N PHE A 203 10.66 7.65 6.45
CA PHE A 203 11.16 7.77 5.09
C PHE A 203 10.27 8.69 4.27
N GLU A 204 8.96 8.69 4.51
CA GLU A 204 8.04 9.65 3.92
C GLU A 204 8.34 11.09 4.43
N ASP A 205 8.62 11.25 5.73
CA ASP A 205 9.04 12.54 6.33
C ASP A 205 10.41 13.02 5.82
N PHE A 206 11.33 12.09 5.53
CA PHE A 206 12.65 12.36 4.97
C PHE A 206 12.56 12.74 3.47
N LEU A 207 11.67 12.08 2.72
CA LEU A 207 11.44 12.28 1.29
C LEU A 207 10.27 13.23 1.03
N LYS A 208 10.34 14.44 1.58
CA LYS A 208 9.24 15.44 1.53
C LYS A 208 8.82 15.82 0.11
N PHE A 209 9.75 15.80 -0.84
CA PHE A 209 9.51 16.15 -2.24
C PHE A 209 9.31 14.92 -3.12
N VAL A 210 8.78 13.83 -2.55
CA VAL A 210 8.44 12.60 -3.28
C VAL A 210 6.95 12.33 -3.10
N GLN A 211 6.25 12.14 -4.20
CA GLN A 211 4.86 11.72 -4.22
C GLN A 211 4.78 10.21 -4.28
N TYR A 212 3.92 9.60 -3.47
CA TYR A 212 3.69 8.16 -3.49
C TYR A 212 2.47 7.81 -4.32
N GLU A 213 2.59 6.73 -5.08
CA GLU A 213 1.46 6.17 -5.81
C GLU A 213 0.38 5.70 -4.82
N LYS A 214 -0.86 6.10 -5.10
CA LYS A 214 -2.00 5.72 -4.27
C LYS A 214 -2.34 4.24 -4.49
N SER A 215 -2.76 3.59 -3.42
CA SER A 215 -3.34 2.26 -3.49
C SER A 215 -4.67 2.29 -4.23
N LEU A 216 -5.07 1.12 -4.74
CA LEU A 216 -6.36 0.95 -5.39
C LEU A 216 -7.54 1.39 -4.53
N PRO A 217 -7.65 0.97 -3.25
CA PRO A 217 -8.69 1.45 -2.36
C PRO A 217 -8.72 2.98 -2.22
N GLU A 218 -7.56 3.63 -2.10
CA GLU A 218 -7.48 5.10 -1.98
C GLU A 218 -7.94 5.82 -3.25
N ILE A 219 -7.54 5.31 -4.42
CA ILE A 219 -7.98 5.84 -5.72
C ILE A 219 -9.50 5.71 -5.83
N MET A 220 -10.03 4.52 -5.58
CA MET A 220 -11.47 4.25 -5.64
C MET A 220 -12.24 5.13 -4.66
N ASN A 221 -11.76 5.27 -3.42
CA ASN A 221 -12.39 6.13 -2.43
C ASN A 221 -12.42 7.59 -2.91
N THR A 222 -11.31 8.10 -3.44
CA THR A 222 -11.25 9.46 -3.99
C THR A 222 -12.27 9.66 -5.11
N GLN A 223 -12.37 8.72 -6.05
CA GLN A 223 -13.29 8.82 -7.18
C GLN A 223 -14.76 8.69 -6.76
N VAL A 224 -15.10 7.72 -5.90
CA VAL A 224 -16.46 7.55 -5.39
C VAL A 224 -16.90 8.77 -4.59
N MET A 225 -16.04 9.33 -3.74
CA MET A 225 -16.34 10.56 -3.00
C MET A 225 -16.55 11.75 -3.93
N GLY A 226 -15.78 11.85 -5.03
CA GLY A 226 -16.00 12.87 -6.05
C GLY A 226 -17.38 12.77 -6.72
N LEU A 227 -17.80 11.57 -7.09
CA LEU A 227 -19.14 11.33 -7.66
C LEU A 227 -20.25 11.66 -6.65
N VAL A 228 -20.04 11.31 -5.39
CA VAL A 228 -20.97 11.62 -4.30
C VAL A 228 -21.08 13.12 -4.07
N GLN A 229 -19.96 13.85 -4.04
CA GLN A 229 -19.95 15.31 -3.92
C GLN A 229 -20.69 15.98 -5.08
N GLN A 230 -20.44 15.54 -6.32
CA GLN A 230 -21.16 16.03 -7.51
C GLN A 230 -22.68 15.80 -7.39
N TYR A 231 -23.09 14.63 -6.89
CA TYR A 231 -24.50 14.35 -6.65
C TYR A 231 -25.13 15.29 -5.61
N ILE A 232 -24.43 15.57 -4.50
CA ILE A 232 -24.91 16.53 -3.49
C ILE A 232 -25.06 17.92 -4.12
N GLU A 233 -24.05 18.37 -4.86
CA GLU A 233 -24.05 19.68 -5.53
C GLU A 233 -25.20 19.86 -6.51
N MET A 234 -25.59 18.79 -7.22
CA MET A 234 -26.71 18.80 -8.15
C MET A 234 -28.08 18.71 -7.47
N THR A 235 -28.15 18.03 -6.32
CA THR A 235 -29.42 17.70 -5.66
C THR A 235 -29.84 18.77 -4.65
N TYR A 236 -28.89 19.36 -3.93
CA TYR A 236 -29.15 20.27 -2.82
C TYR A 236 -28.64 21.69 -3.11
N GLU A 237 -29.38 22.69 -2.62
CA GLU A 237 -28.96 24.09 -2.70
C GLU A 237 -27.70 24.34 -1.85
N ALA A 238 -26.80 25.20 -2.35
CA ALA A 238 -25.46 25.39 -1.80
C ALA A 238 -25.40 25.83 -0.32
N GLU A 239 -26.37 26.61 0.14
CA GLU A 239 -26.41 27.11 1.53
C GLU A 239 -27.52 26.44 2.36
N SER A 240 -28.07 25.33 1.89
CA SER A 240 -29.12 24.62 2.63
C SER A 240 -28.55 23.86 3.82
N GLU A 241 -29.30 23.84 4.92
CA GLU A 241 -28.99 23.02 6.10
C GLU A 241 -29.03 21.52 5.75
N GLU A 242 -29.89 21.13 4.81
CA GLU A 242 -30.00 19.76 4.30
C GLU A 242 -28.70 19.30 3.60
N ARG A 243 -28.08 20.18 2.80
CA ARG A 243 -26.78 19.89 2.18
C ARG A 243 -25.70 19.64 3.22
N ARG A 244 -25.63 20.47 4.26
CA ARG A 244 -24.63 20.34 5.33
C ARG A 244 -24.76 19.02 6.07
N GLN A 245 -25.98 18.65 6.44
CA GLN A 245 -26.27 17.37 7.09
C GLN A 245 -25.88 16.18 6.20
N GLU A 246 -26.11 16.30 4.89
CA GLU A 246 -25.77 15.25 3.94
C GLU A 246 -24.25 15.11 3.74
N GLU A 247 -23.53 16.22 3.63
CA GLU A 247 -22.06 16.24 3.57
C GLU A 247 -21.45 15.60 4.83
N GLU A 248 -21.92 15.99 6.03
CA GLU A 248 -21.48 15.39 7.31
C GLU A 248 -21.78 13.87 7.38
N ALA A 249 -22.97 13.44 6.94
CA ALA A 249 -23.33 12.02 6.93
C ALA A 249 -22.44 11.19 6.00
N ILE A 250 -22.02 11.76 4.87
CA ILE A 250 -21.15 11.10 3.90
C ILE A 250 -19.71 11.02 4.41
N GLU A 251 -19.20 12.04 5.08
CA GLU A 251 -17.89 12.00 5.74
C GLU A 251 -17.86 10.91 6.82
N LEU A 252 -18.90 10.82 7.66
CA LEU A 252 -19.05 9.77 8.66
C LEU A 252 -19.12 8.37 8.03
N TRP A 253 -19.84 8.23 6.92
CA TRP A 253 -19.92 6.97 6.16
C TRP A 253 -18.57 6.57 5.57
N ALA A 254 -17.84 7.51 4.98
CA ALA A 254 -16.52 7.28 4.38
C ALA A 254 -15.50 6.81 5.43
N ALA A 255 -15.58 7.35 6.66
CA ALA A 255 -14.72 6.99 7.77
C ALA A 255 -15.09 5.67 8.48
N SER A 256 -16.27 5.09 8.20
CA SER A 256 -16.72 3.86 8.86
C SER A 256 -15.99 2.60 8.37
N GLU A 257 -15.56 1.75 9.32
CA GLU A 257 -14.94 0.44 9.07
C GLU A 257 -15.93 -0.59 8.51
N LYS A 258 -17.21 -0.48 8.89
CA LYS A 258 -18.30 -1.34 8.38
C LYS A 258 -19.28 -0.47 7.62
N ARG A 259 -19.38 -0.74 6.32
CA ARG A 259 -20.27 0.00 5.44
C ARG A 259 -21.50 -0.84 5.13
N GLU A 260 -22.66 -0.22 5.28
CA GLU A 260 -23.95 -0.79 4.92
C GLU A 260 -24.52 -0.07 3.69
N LEU A 261 -25.49 -0.71 3.04
CA LEU A 261 -26.18 -0.14 1.88
C LEU A 261 -26.93 1.14 2.27
N GLN A 262 -26.52 2.28 1.73
CA GLN A 262 -27.06 3.60 2.11
C GLN A 262 -28.43 3.90 1.49
N LYS A 263 -28.82 3.20 0.41
CA LYS A 263 -30.11 3.39 -0.30
C LYS A 263 -30.36 4.82 -0.81
N LYS A 264 -29.30 5.59 -1.05
CA LYS A 264 -29.38 6.98 -1.51
C LYS A 264 -29.52 7.11 -3.03
N TRP A 265 -28.98 6.17 -3.79
CA TRP A 265 -28.98 6.18 -5.26
C TRP A 265 -29.84 5.08 -5.85
N SER A 266 -30.43 5.35 -7.01
CA SER A 266 -31.10 4.35 -7.83
C SER A 266 -30.09 3.40 -8.49
N SER A 267 -30.55 2.25 -8.98
CA SER A 267 -29.69 1.31 -9.71
C SER A 267 -29.07 1.97 -10.95
N GLU A 268 -29.83 2.79 -11.68
CA GLU A 268 -29.34 3.51 -12.87
C GLU A 268 -28.22 4.48 -12.54
N GLN A 269 -28.35 5.25 -11.45
CA GLN A 269 -27.30 6.16 -10.97
C GLN A 269 -26.03 5.42 -10.56
N VAL A 270 -26.17 4.26 -9.91
CA VAL A 270 -25.01 3.42 -9.54
C VAL A 270 -24.35 2.83 -10.79
N ILE A 271 -25.12 2.44 -11.81
CA ILE A 271 -24.58 1.94 -13.08
C ILE A 271 -23.79 3.03 -13.81
N GLU A 272 -24.32 4.25 -13.89
CA GLU A 272 -23.62 5.39 -14.51
C GLU A 272 -22.31 5.71 -13.79
N ALA A 273 -22.36 5.78 -12.46
CA ALA A 273 -21.17 5.96 -11.62
C ALA A 273 -20.15 4.83 -11.82
N ALA A 274 -20.61 3.57 -11.86
CA ALA A 274 -19.77 2.41 -12.10
C ALA A 274 -19.11 2.46 -13.48
N ALA A 275 -19.85 2.87 -14.52
CA ALA A 275 -19.33 2.99 -15.88
C ALA A 275 -18.16 3.99 -15.96
N ALA A 276 -18.27 5.15 -15.29
CA ALA A 276 -17.20 6.13 -15.24
C ALA A 276 -15.91 5.58 -14.57
N LEU A 277 -16.06 4.74 -13.54
CA LEU A 277 -14.93 4.07 -12.88
C LEU A 277 -14.32 2.97 -13.76
N VAL A 278 -15.18 2.18 -14.41
CA VAL A 278 -14.79 1.06 -15.30
C VAL A 278 -14.08 1.55 -16.55
N GLU A 279 -14.48 2.70 -17.11
CA GLU A 279 -13.81 3.32 -18.27
C GLU A 279 -12.32 3.62 -17.96
N GLN A 280 -12.04 4.14 -16.77
CA GLN A 280 -10.67 4.39 -16.32
C GLN A 280 -9.96 3.09 -15.94
N ARG A 281 -10.70 2.13 -15.39
CA ARG A 281 -10.13 0.88 -14.88
C ARG A 281 -11.09 -0.32 -15.07
N PRO A 282 -10.94 -1.09 -16.16
CA PRO A 282 -11.85 -2.21 -16.48
C PRO A 282 -11.79 -3.40 -15.51
N ASP A 283 -10.67 -3.58 -14.81
CA ASP A 283 -10.41 -4.72 -13.91
C ASP A 283 -10.87 -4.48 -12.46
N LEU A 284 -11.68 -3.45 -12.20
CA LEU A 284 -12.18 -3.14 -10.86
C LEU A 284 -13.00 -4.29 -10.29
N GLU A 285 -12.60 -4.79 -9.11
CA GLU A 285 -13.33 -5.85 -8.41
C GLU A 285 -14.44 -5.25 -7.51
N MET A 286 -15.64 -5.82 -7.57
CA MET A 286 -16.71 -5.63 -6.59
C MET A 286 -16.72 -6.80 -5.61
N LYS A 287 -16.71 -6.50 -4.31
CA LYS A 287 -16.81 -7.49 -3.22
C LYS A 287 -17.93 -7.10 -2.26
N LEU A 288 -18.87 -8.00 -2.06
CA LEU A 288 -19.96 -7.81 -1.11
C LEU A 288 -20.27 -9.10 -0.35
N LYS A 289 -20.89 -8.95 0.82
CA LYS A 289 -21.39 -10.07 1.61
C LYS A 289 -22.88 -9.91 1.82
N LEU A 290 -23.63 -10.97 1.53
CA LEU A 290 -25.03 -11.11 1.91
C LEU A 290 -25.10 -12.23 2.96
N ASP A 291 -25.30 -11.86 4.22
CA ASP A 291 -25.14 -12.74 5.38
C ASP A 291 -23.76 -13.44 5.38
N HIS A 292 -23.73 -14.75 5.19
CA HIS A 292 -22.52 -15.57 5.15
C HIS A 292 -22.01 -15.83 3.72
N ILE A 293 -22.75 -15.38 2.70
CA ILE A 293 -22.42 -15.58 1.29
C ILE A 293 -21.52 -14.43 0.82
N ALA A 294 -20.30 -14.76 0.41
CA ALA A 294 -19.37 -13.80 -0.18
C ALA A 294 -19.49 -13.83 -1.70
N ILE A 295 -19.69 -12.66 -2.30
CA ILE A 295 -19.80 -12.48 -3.74
C ILE A 295 -18.62 -11.62 -4.19
N LYS A 296 -17.88 -12.11 -5.19
CA LYS A 296 -16.75 -11.44 -5.81
C LYS A 296 -16.93 -11.45 -7.33
N ALA A 297 -16.94 -10.28 -7.94
CA ALA A 297 -17.13 -10.10 -9.38
C ALA A 297 -16.39 -8.83 -9.87
N LEU A 298 -16.48 -8.51 -11.16
CA LEU A 298 -16.05 -7.20 -11.65
C LEU A 298 -17.15 -6.16 -11.40
N LEU A 299 -16.76 -4.91 -11.19
CA LEU A 299 -17.71 -3.80 -11.07
C LEU A 299 -18.49 -3.59 -12.38
N ALA A 300 -17.85 -3.89 -13.52
CA ALA A 300 -18.48 -3.87 -14.84
C ALA A 300 -19.64 -4.86 -15.00
N ASP A 301 -19.70 -5.90 -14.16
CA ASP A 301 -20.81 -6.87 -14.17
C ASP A 301 -22.06 -6.32 -13.46
N PHE A 302 -21.94 -5.23 -12.68
CA PHE A 302 -23.07 -4.66 -11.95
C PHE A 302 -24.03 -3.95 -12.91
N GLY A 303 -25.31 -4.34 -12.87
CA GLY A 303 -26.35 -3.85 -13.78
C GLY A 303 -26.49 -4.66 -15.08
N GLU A 304 -25.50 -5.49 -15.41
CA GLU A 304 -25.53 -6.39 -16.56
C GLU A 304 -25.77 -7.82 -16.09
N ASN A 305 -24.77 -8.43 -15.45
CA ASN A 305 -24.81 -9.83 -15.00
C ASN A 305 -25.19 -9.95 -13.52
N ILE A 306 -25.00 -8.88 -12.73
CA ILE A 306 -25.26 -8.87 -11.28
C ILE A 306 -26.24 -7.78 -10.93
N HIS A 307 -27.34 -8.19 -10.29
CA HIS A 307 -28.42 -7.30 -9.88
C HIS A 307 -28.69 -7.46 -8.39
N ILE A 308 -28.80 -6.33 -7.69
CA ILE A 308 -29.19 -6.30 -6.27
C ILE A 308 -30.62 -5.80 -6.18
N ALA A 309 -31.50 -6.61 -5.61
CA ALA A 309 -32.91 -6.29 -5.47
C ALA A 309 -33.41 -6.54 -4.05
N ARG A 310 -34.56 -5.95 -3.72
CA ARG A 310 -35.28 -6.19 -2.48
C ARG A 310 -36.51 -7.04 -2.75
N LEU A 311 -36.69 -8.10 -1.98
CA LEU A 311 -37.88 -8.96 -2.01
C LEU A 311 -38.48 -9.05 -0.60
N GLY A 312 -39.47 -8.19 -0.32
CA GLY A 312 -40.02 -8.02 1.02
C GLY A 312 -39.00 -7.32 1.94
N GLU A 313 -38.65 -7.94 3.06
CA GLU A 313 -37.63 -7.41 3.99
C GLU A 313 -36.20 -7.90 3.70
N ARG A 314 -36.03 -8.81 2.73
CA ARG A 314 -34.73 -9.40 2.41
C ARG A 314 -34.13 -8.79 1.15
N TYR A 315 -32.80 -8.81 1.10
CA TYR A 315 -32.06 -8.56 -0.13
C TYR A 315 -31.84 -9.85 -0.90
N VAL A 316 -31.86 -9.75 -2.22
CA VAL A 316 -31.57 -10.83 -3.15
C VAL A 316 -30.52 -10.31 -4.12
N VAL A 317 -29.48 -11.12 -4.36
CA VAL A 317 -28.54 -10.89 -5.45
C VAL A 317 -28.85 -11.90 -6.55
N LEU A 318 -29.15 -11.40 -7.74
CA LEU A 318 -29.35 -12.20 -8.95
C LEU A 318 -28.05 -12.15 -9.75
N ILE A 319 -27.57 -13.32 -10.16
CA ILE A 319 -26.35 -13.48 -10.97
C ILE A 319 -26.73 -14.26 -12.22
N GLU A 320 -26.51 -13.65 -13.38
CA GLU A 320 -26.78 -14.23 -14.69
C GLU A 320 -25.46 -14.72 -15.33
N GLY A 321 -25.56 -15.82 -16.09
CA GLY A 321 -24.44 -16.37 -16.84
C GLY A 321 -24.86 -17.55 -17.70
N ASN A 322 -24.05 -17.86 -18.71
CA ASN A 322 -24.39 -18.87 -19.71
C ASN A 322 -24.00 -20.30 -19.33
N THR A 323 -23.03 -20.47 -18.43
CA THR A 323 -22.45 -21.78 -18.10
C THR A 323 -21.99 -21.85 -16.65
N PHE A 324 -22.18 -22.99 -16.00
CA PHE A 324 -21.56 -23.30 -14.72
C PHE A 324 -20.23 -24.03 -14.92
N GLN A 325 -19.24 -23.70 -14.10
CA GLN A 325 -17.97 -24.43 -13.99
C GLN A 325 -17.74 -24.77 -12.52
N PHE A 326 -17.40 -26.03 -12.26
CA PHE A 326 -17.15 -26.54 -10.91
C PHE A 326 -15.66 -26.87 -10.75
N GLU A 327 -15.12 -26.66 -9.56
CA GLU A 327 -13.76 -27.06 -9.22
C GLU A 327 -13.64 -28.60 -9.07
N LYS A 328 -12.43 -29.10 -8.86
CA LYS A 328 -12.20 -30.55 -8.65
C LYS A 328 -12.90 -31.02 -7.37
N GLY A 329 -13.85 -31.94 -7.54
CA GLY A 329 -14.67 -32.53 -6.49
C GLY A 329 -15.91 -33.15 -7.12
N VAL A 330 -16.79 -33.74 -6.31
CA VAL A 330 -18.12 -34.13 -6.77
C VAL A 330 -19.14 -33.54 -5.79
N SER A 331 -20.03 -32.69 -6.30
CA SER A 331 -21.15 -32.09 -5.58
C SER A 331 -22.47 -32.57 -6.18
N PRO A 332 -23.47 -32.98 -5.37
CA PRO A 332 -24.81 -33.30 -5.88
C PRO A 332 -25.46 -32.16 -6.69
N VAL A 333 -25.06 -30.91 -6.44
CA VAL A 333 -25.54 -29.72 -7.18
C VAL A 333 -25.16 -29.79 -8.66
N GLU A 334 -24.09 -30.49 -9.02
CA GLU A 334 -23.69 -30.69 -10.43
C GLU A 334 -24.73 -31.48 -11.24
N LEU A 335 -25.60 -32.23 -10.56
CA LEU A 335 -26.68 -33.01 -11.17
C LEU A 335 -28.01 -32.26 -11.20
N LEU A 336 -28.06 -31.02 -10.71
CA LEU A 336 -29.26 -30.21 -10.67
C LEU A 336 -29.75 -29.93 -12.09
N ARG A 337 -31.01 -30.29 -12.36
CA ARG A 337 -31.76 -29.70 -13.47
C ARG A 337 -32.32 -28.36 -12.98
N PRO A 338 -31.91 -27.22 -13.56
CA PRO A 338 -32.41 -25.91 -13.11
C PRO A 338 -33.92 -25.80 -13.29
N ASP A 339 -34.59 -25.21 -12.30
CA ASP A 339 -35.97 -24.76 -12.39
C ASP A 339 -36.01 -23.39 -13.10
N GLU A 340 -37.18 -23.00 -13.63
CA GLU A 340 -37.39 -21.65 -14.16
C GLU A 340 -37.30 -20.60 -13.04
N LEU A 341 -36.83 -19.40 -13.38
CA LEU A 341 -36.57 -18.34 -12.39
C LEU A 341 -37.84 -17.93 -11.64
N GLU A 342 -38.96 -17.81 -12.36
CA GLU A 342 -40.26 -17.45 -11.82
C GLU A 342 -40.72 -18.44 -10.74
N ASP A 343 -40.46 -19.74 -10.94
CA ASP A 343 -40.83 -20.79 -9.99
C ASP A 343 -39.97 -20.72 -8.71
N VAL A 344 -38.69 -20.37 -8.84
CA VAL A 344 -37.81 -20.09 -7.70
C VAL A 344 -38.32 -18.87 -6.92
N LEU A 345 -38.63 -17.77 -7.60
CA LEU A 345 -39.15 -16.55 -6.98
C LEU A 345 -40.50 -16.79 -6.28
N ALA A 346 -41.40 -17.57 -6.88
CA ALA A 346 -42.68 -17.94 -6.30
C ALA A 346 -42.49 -18.76 -5.01
N ARG A 347 -41.58 -19.75 -5.00
CA ARG A 347 -41.24 -20.53 -3.79
C ARG A 347 -40.64 -19.66 -2.69
N ILE A 348 -39.78 -18.70 -3.03
CA ILE A 348 -39.22 -17.76 -2.05
C ILE A 348 -40.33 -16.90 -1.43
N ARG A 349 -41.26 -16.38 -2.25
CA ARG A 349 -42.41 -15.60 -1.76
C ARG A 349 -43.34 -16.43 -0.87
N GLN A 350 -43.68 -17.66 -1.26
CA GLN A 350 -44.51 -18.55 -0.44
C GLN A 350 -43.86 -18.87 0.91
N LYS A 351 -42.53 -19.05 0.94
CA LYS A 351 -41.79 -19.25 2.19
C LYS A 351 -41.89 -18.03 3.12
N GLN A 352 -41.94 -16.81 2.58
CA GLN A 352 -42.16 -15.60 3.38
C GLN A 352 -43.56 -15.59 4.00
N THR A 353 -44.60 -15.89 3.21
CA THR A 353 -45.98 -15.91 3.71
C THR A 353 -46.14 -16.94 4.83
N ARG A 354 -45.63 -18.14 4.64
CA ARG A 354 -45.71 -19.20 5.65
C ARG A 354 -44.90 -18.89 6.92
N GLY A 355 -43.70 -18.33 6.78
CA GLY A 355 -42.91 -17.90 7.93
C GLY A 355 -43.58 -16.78 8.74
N MET A 356 -44.38 -15.93 8.09
CA MET A 356 -45.14 -14.87 8.76
C MET A 356 -46.40 -15.44 9.45
N GLU A 357 -47.09 -16.40 8.84
CA GLU A 357 -48.20 -17.14 9.46
C GLU A 357 -47.75 -17.95 10.68
N ASP A 358 -46.59 -18.62 10.60
CA ASP A 358 -46.01 -19.40 11.71
C ASP A 358 -45.57 -18.47 12.86
N ALA A 359 -45.03 -17.28 12.57
CA ALA A 359 -44.65 -16.30 13.59
C ALA A 359 -45.86 -15.68 14.31
N ILE A 360 -46.94 -15.38 13.58
CA ILE A 360 -48.21 -14.90 14.17
C ILE A 360 -48.85 -15.99 15.04
N ALA A 361 -48.79 -17.25 14.61
CA ALA A 361 -49.29 -18.39 15.38
C ALA A 361 -48.43 -18.74 16.61
N GLU A 362 -47.17 -18.30 16.69
CA GLU A 362 -46.34 -18.41 17.90
C GLU A 362 -46.61 -17.29 18.91
N ASP A 363 -46.94 -16.08 18.46
CA ASP A 363 -47.27 -14.94 19.33
C ASP A 363 -48.68 -15.07 19.97
N ASP A 364 -49.58 -15.82 19.33
CA ASP A 364 -50.92 -16.19 19.84
C ASP A 364 -50.92 -17.38 20.82
N LYS A 365 -49.74 -17.95 21.15
CA LYS A 365 -49.65 -18.99 22.19
C LYS A 365 -49.65 -18.33 23.57
N PRO A 366 -50.59 -18.67 24.47
CA PRO A 366 -50.57 -18.13 25.83
C PRO A 366 -49.26 -18.52 26.53
N PRO A 367 -48.70 -17.63 27.37
CA PRO A 367 -47.44 -17.89 28.05
C PRO A 367 -47.64 -19.07 29.00
N PHE A 368 -46.92 -20.16 28.77
CA PHE A 368 -46.76 -21.26 29.71
C PHE A 368 -45.28 -21.51 29.96
#